data_AF-A0A420KDC6-F1
#
_entry.id   AF-A0A420KDC6-F1
#
_cell.length_a   1.000
_cell.length_b   1.000
_cell.length_c   1.000
_cell.angle_alpha   90.00
_cell.angle_beta   90.00
_cell.angle_gamma   90.00
#
_symmetry.space_group_name_H-M   'P 1'
#
loop_
_entity.id
_entity.type
_entity.pdbx_description
1 polymer ?
#
loop_
_entity_poly.entity_id
_entity_poly.type
_entity_poly.pdbx_seq_one_letter_code
_entity_poly.pdbx_strand_id
1 'polypeptide(L)'
;MNTLTFGPGGALVAHNFSTRDADDVPVARNVAEHAVAYLFESVALHPGLKLCDIFRLFEACPELHAVFRRNWSLAVCEEARKGPVPRPRHDHPAEDAGIEYLELYWTWALDTSSKVYSGVHGLALHGVGPVMEVDCPTYGVKAGGRIHWSVSLTPVRELLELPLRLREELTIVEDDLDAKGWREAVATGRCAEVLLGQVIQGVLDELCFHGGPQEKETVSDGLKAQLAELEVGTMKTTPADDLFEELDRPGFVALFESLGGIRPAEVNRAMRAIEDDEPVGPALDCAFDGKVVVKMQFRSRPGREFRKLFRAAGR
;
A
#
# COMPACT_ATOMS: atom_id res chain seq x y z
N MET A 1 4.31 9.82 24.97
CA MET A 1 3.61 9.08 26.06
C MET A 1 2.16 9.05 25.62
N ASN A 2 1.60 7.89 25.28
CA ASN A 2 0.28 7.84 24.65
C ASN A 2 -0.77 8.14 25.71
N THR A 3 -1.57 9.16 25.48
CA THR A 3 -2.67 9.61 26.35
C THR A 3 -3.95 8.82 26.09
N LEU A 4 -3.98 7.98 25.05
CA LEU A 4 -5.13 7.23 24.61
C LEU A 4 -4.76 5.77 24.32
N THR A 5 -5.61 4.84 24.75
CA THR A 5 -5.50 3.41 24.40
C THR A 5 -6.80 2.95 23.75
N PHE A 6 -6.71 2.34 22.57
CA PHE A 6 -7.86 1.75 21.88
C PHE A 6 -7.81 0.23 21.98
N GLY A 7 -8.85 -0.38 22.54
CA GLY A 7 -8.86 -1.80 22.85
C GLY A 7 -10.19 -2.53 22.65
N PRO A 8 -10.26 -3.78 23.15
CA PRO A 8 -11.37 -4.70 22.91
C PRO A 8 -12.74 -4.12 23.29
N GLY A 9 -13.77 -4.51 22.55
CA GLY A 9 -15.14 -4.06 22.77
C GLY A 9 -15.42 -2.64 22.25
N GLY A 10 -14.48 -2.03 21.51
CA GLY A 10 -14.58 -0.63 21.10
C GLY A 10 -14.20 0.36 22.22
N ALA A 11 -13.53 -0.11 23.28
CA ALA A 11 -13.17 0.74 24.41
C ALA A 11 -12.04 1.70 24.06
N LEU A 12 -12.29 3.01 24.23
CA LEU A 12 -11.31 4.06 24.00
C LEU A 12 -10.98 4.72 25.34
N VAL A 13 -9.81 4.45 25.91
CA VAL A 13 -9.46 4.86 27.27
C VAL A 13 -8.48 6.02 27.23
N ALA A 14 -8.90 7.18 27.74
CA ALA A 14 -8.04 8.34 27.93
C ALA A 14 -7.38 8.29 29.32
N HIS A 15 -6.09 8.63 29.36
CA HIS A 15 -5.27 8.72 30.57
C HIS A 15 -4.91 10.18 30.80
N ASN A 16 -5.62 10.83 31.72
CA ASN A 16 -5.35 12.23 32.05
C ASN A 16 -4.33 12.33 33.18
N PHE A 17 -3.27 13.12 32.97
CA PHE A 17 -2.38 13.58 34.03
C PHE A 17 -2.90 14.93 34.54
N SER A 18 -3.59 14.94 35.69
CA SER A 18 -3.98 16.19 36.36
C SER A 18 -2.84 16.62 37.27
N THR A 19 -2.21 17.78 36.98
CA THR A 19 -1.16 18.37 37.84
C THR A 19 -1.70 18.97 39.15
N ARG A 20 -3.00 18.81 39.44
CA ARG A 20 -3.66 19.41 40.62
C ARG A 20 -3.92 18.43 41.76
N ASP A 21 -3.69 17.15 41.56
CA ASP A 21 -3.91 16.14 42.59
C ASP A 21 -2.55 15.66 43.09
N ALA A 22 -2.28 15.86 44.37
CA ALA A 22 -0.97 15.63 45.01
C ALA A 22 -0.54 14.15 45.10
N ASP A 23 -1.30 13.25 44.46
CA ASP A 23 -1.04 11.81 44.37
C ASP A 23 -1.17 11.39 42.90
N ASP A 24 -0.03 11.29 42.20
CA ASP A 24 0.17 10.97 40.77
C ASP A 24 -0.44 9.63 40.31
N VAL A 25 -1.78 9.49 40.29
CA VAL A 25 -2.46 8.34 39.68
C VAL A 25 -3.22 8.82 38.44
N PRO A 26 -2.81 8.40 37.23
CA PRO A 26 -3.54 8.70 36.00
C PRO A 26 -4.98 8.21 36.10
N VAL A 27 -5.96 9.11 35.98
CA VAL A 27 -7.37 8.71 35.97
C VAL A 27 -7.70 8.21 34.57
N ALA A 28 -7.85 6.89 34.45
CA ALA A 28 -8.30 6.24 33.23
C ALA A 28 -9.82 6.42 33.06
N ARG A 29 -10.26 6.92 31.92
CA ARG A 29 -11.70 7.07 31.59
C ARG A 29 -11.99 6.54 30.21
N ASN A 30 -13.05 5.73 30.08
CA ASN A 30 -13.55 5.37 28.77
C ASN A 30 -14.26 6.57 28.14
N VAL A 31 -13.78 7.00 26.98
CA VAL A 31 -14.21 8.16 26.20
C VAL A 31 -14.73 7.76 24.82
N ALA A 32 -15.10 6.48 24.63
CA ALA A 32 -15.60 5.96 23.35
C ALA A 32 -16.79 6.76 22.79
N GLU A 33 -17.72 7.20 23.64
CA GLU A 33 -18.89 8.02 23.25
C GLU A 33 -18.51 9.42 22.74
N HIS A 34 -17.26 9.83 22.93
CA HIS A 34 -16.73 11.13 22.51
C HIS A 34 -15.52 10.98 21.59
N ALA A 35 -15.35 9.82 20.95
CA ALA A 35 -14.17 9.48 20.14
C ALA A 35 -13.82 10.54 19.08
N VAL A 36 -14.83 11.25 18.55
CA VAL A 36 -14.62 12.36 17.59
C VAL A 36 -13.70 13.47 18.14
N ALA A 37 -13.74 13.74 19.45
CA ALA A 37 -12.90 14.75 20.09
C ALA A 37 -11.44 14.31 20.24
N TYR A 38 -11.15 13.01 20.05
CA TYR A 38 -9.83 12.40 20.24
C TYR A 38 -9.17 11.98 18.93
N LEU A 39 -9.73 12.33 17.76
CA LEU A 39 -9.20 11.91 16.46
C LEU A 39 -7.76 12.38 16.20
N PHE A 40 -7.33 13.47 16.83
CA PHE A 40 -5.98 14.02 16.70
C PHE A 40 -5.06 13.69 17.88
N GLU A 41 -5.50 12.81 18.79
CA GLU A 41 -4.69 12.35 19.90
C GLU A 41 -3.93 11.08 19.52
N SER A 42 -2.69 10.97 20.01
CA SER A 42 -1.87 9.77 19.83
C SER A 42 -2.49 8.58 20.57
N VAL A 43 -2.65 7.46 19.87
CA VAL A 43 -3.32 6.27 20.36
C VAL A 43 -2.39 5.05 20.38
N ALA A 44 -2.37 4.33 21.50
CA ALA A 44 -1.81 2.99 21.57
C ALA A 44 -2.88 1.97 21.17
N LEU A 45 -2.54 1.03 20.27
CA LEU A 45 -3.43 -0.08 19.94
C LEU A 45 -3.20 -1.23 20.94
N HIS A 46 -4.25 -1.64 21.64
CA HIS A 46 -4.17 -2.75 22.57
C HIS A 46 -3.90 -4.07 21.81
N PRO A 47 -3.05 -4.99 22.32
CA PRO A 47 -2.72 -6.25 21.62
C PRO A 47 -3.91 -7.15 21.27
N GLY A 48 -5.01 -7.01 22.03
CA GLY A 48 -6.27 -7.74 21.81
C GLY A 48 -7.28 -7.02 20.91
N LEU A 49 -6.94 -5.84 20.37
CA LEU A 49 -7.82 -5.09 19.46
C LEU A 49 -8.09 -5.91 18.20
N LYS A 50 -9.35 -5.99 17.80
CA LYS A 50 -9.78 -6.63 16.56
C LYS A 50 -10.38 -5.61 15.60
N LEU A 51 -10.53 -5.99 14.33
CA LEU A 51 -11.18 -5.13 13.35
C LEU A 51 -12.62 -4.76 13.77
N CYS A 52 -13.39 -5.69 14.35
CA CYS A 52 -14.74 -5.42 14.80
C CYS A 52 -14.83 -4.32 15.87
N ASP A 53 -13.77 -4.09 16.65
CA ASP A 53 -13.73 -3.05 17.66
C ASP A 53 -13.67 -1.64 17.05
N ILE A 54 -13.14 -1.50 15.82
CA ILE A 54 -13.24 -0.25 15.03
C ILE A 54 -14.71 0.10 14.83
N PHE A 55 -15.53 -0.85 14.38
CA PHE A 55 -16.94 -0.62 14.09
C PHE A 55 -17.77 -0.42 15.36
N ARG A 56 -17.42 -1.09 16.47
CA ARG A 56 -18.02 -0.80 17.79
C ARG A 56 -17.76 0.62 18.26
N LEU A 57 -16.60 1.21 17.91
CA LEU A 57 -16.34 2.62 18.21
C LEU A 57 -17.28 3.56 17.44
N PHE A 58 -17.65 3.22 16.20
CA PHE A 58 -18.68 3.96 15.46
C PHE A 58 -20.07 3.80 16.07
N GLU A 59 -20.39 2.64 16.66
CA GLU A 59 -21.63 2.44 17.41
C GLU A 59 -21.67 3.30 18.68
N ALA A 60 -20.53 3.42 19.38
CA ALA A 60 -20.40 4.25 20.58
C ALA A 60 -20.42 5.75 20.27
N CYS A 61 -19.83 6.18 19.15
CA CYS A 61 -19.79 7.59 18.69
C CYS A 61 -20.25 7.71 17.23
N PRO A 62 -21.58 7.80 17.00
CA PRO A 62 -22.16 7.89 15.65
C PRO A 62 -21.69 9.11 14.84
N GLU A 63 -21.22 10.17 15.49
CA GLU A 63 -20.67 11.38 14.85
C GLU A 63 -19.46 11.09 13.96
N LEU A 64 -18.74 9.99 14.24
CA LEU A 64 -17.63 9.53 13.39
C LEU A 64 -18.08 9.29 11.94
N HIS A 65 -19.33 8.90 11.70
CA HIS A 65 -19.84 8.72 10.34
C HIS A 65 -19.83 10.02 9.52
N ALA A 66 -20.05 11.17 10.17
CA ALA A 66 -19.99 12.46 9.48
C ALA A 66 -18.56 12.82 9.06
N VAL A 67 -17.58 12.47 9.91
CA VAL A 67 -16.15 12.66 9.63
C VAL A 67 -15.69 11.77 8.48
N PHE A 68 -15.97 10.46 8.58
CA PHE A 68 -15.51 9.44 7.62
C PHE A 68 -16.54 9.14 6.53
N ARG A 69 -17.39 10.11 6.17
CA ARG A 69 -18.48 9.93 5.20
C ARG A 69 -18.00 9.55 3.80
N ARG A 70 -16.79 10.00 3.42
CA ARG A 70 -16.19 9.72 2.10
C ARG A 70 -15.75 8.27 1.96
N ASN A 71 -15.60 7.57 3.08
CA ASN A 71 -15.13 6.20 3.16
C ASN A 71 -16.26 5.21 3.45
N TRP A 72 -17.46 5.47 2.94
CA TRP A 72 -18.59 4.52 3.01
C TRP A 72 -18.88 3.98 4.43
N SER A 73 -18.52 4.76 5.47
CA SER A 73 -18.43 4.26 6.84
C SER A 73 -19.76 3.69 7.35
N LEU A 74 -20.89 4.29 6.96
CA LEU A 74 -22.23 3.77 7.27
C LEU A 74 -22.46 2.38 6.66
N ALA A 75 -22.26 2.24 5.34
CA ALA A 75 -22.51 0.99 4.62
C ALA A 75 -21.60 -0.15 5.12
N VAL A 76 -20.33 0.16 5.40
CA VAL A 76 -19.39 -0.85 5.93
C VAL A 76 -19.72 -1.22 7.38
N CYS A 77 -20.13 -0.27 8.23
CA CYS A 77 -20.58 -0.59 9.58
C CYS A 77 -21.89 -1.40 9.58
N GLU A 78 -22.81 -1.11 8.66
CA GLU A 78 -24.02 -1.91 8.46
C GLU A 78 -23.70 -3.35 8.06
N GLU A 79 -22.75 -3.55 7.16
CA GLU A 79 -22.28 -4.88 6.79
C GLU A 79 -21.59 -5.59 7.96
N ALA A 80 -20.74 -4.87 8.71
CA ALA A 80 -20.07 -5.41 9.89
C ALA A 80 -21.07 -5.86 10.98
N ARG A 81 -22.17 -5.12 11.17
CA ARG A 81 -23.25 -5.45 12.12
C ARG A 81 -23.97 -6.77 11.82
N LYS A 82 -23.87 -7.29 10.59
CA LYS A 82 -24.39 -8.63 10.25
C LYS A 82 -23.56 -9.77 10.87
N GLY A 83 -22.48 -9.43 11.58
CA GLY A 83 -21.64 -10.37 12.29
C GLY A 83 -20.63 -11.10 11.40
N PRO A 84 -19.65 -11.78 11.99
CA PRO A 84 -18.61 -12.46 11.26
C PRO A 84 -19.15 -13.63 10.44
N VAL A 85 -18.51 -13.89 9.30
CA VAL A 85 -18.73 -15.14 8.55
C VAL A 85 -17.48 -16.00 8.65
N PRO A 86 -17.62 -17.34 8.66
CA PRO A 86 -16.47 -18.22 8.58
C PRO A 86 -15.67 -17.91 7.32
N ARG A 87 -14.37 -17.73 7.49
CA ARG A 87 -13.47 -17.68 6.35
C ARG A 87 -13.45 -19.05 5.66
N PRO A 88 -13.43 -19.11 4.33
CA PRO A 88 -13.19 -20.36 3.64
C PRO A 88 -11.91 -20.98 4.19
N ARG A 89 -12.03 -22.15 4.84
CA ARG A 89 -10.85 -22.95 5.15
C ARG A 89 -10.46 -23.62 3.85
N HIS A 90 -9.33 -23.20 3.29
CA HIS A 90 -8.72 -23.95 2.21
C HIS A 90 -7.96 -25.10 2.87
N ASP A 91 -8.40 -26.34 2.64
CA ASP A 91 -7.72 -27.57 3.09
C ASP A 91 -6.44 -27.83 2.26
N HIS A 92 -5.75 -26.76 1.87
CA HIS A 92 -4.65 -26.68 0.90
C HIS A 92 -3.35 -26.23 1.63
N PRO A 93 -2.16 -26.21 0.99
CA PRO A 93 -0.87 -26.05 1.68
C PRO A 93 -0.74 -24.77 2.52
N ALA A 94 0.32 -24.63 3.31
CA ALA A 94 0.46 -23.55 4.32
C ALA A 94 0.26 -22.13 3.77
N GLU A 95 0.56 -21.91 2.49
CA GLU A 95 0.24 -20.68 1.75
C GLU A 95 -1.26 -20.35 1.66
N ASP A 96 -2.15 -21.33 1.81
CA ASP A 96 -3.61 -21.17 1.78
C ASP A 96 -4.24 -21.12 3.19
N ALA A 97 -3.42 -21.11 4.24
CA ALA A 97 -3.86 -20.97 5.63
C ALA A 97 -4.54 -19.61 5.93
N GLY A 98 -4.45 -18.66 4.99
CA GLY A 98 -5.10 -17.37 5.03
C GLY A 98 -4.41 -16.37 5.97
N ILE A 99 -5.20 -15.43 6.50
CA ILE A 99 -4.70 -14.29 7.30
C ILE A 99 -4.67 -14.65 8.80
N GLU A 100 -3.56 -14.39 9.49
CA GLU A 100 -3.46 -14.54 10.95
C GLU A 100 -3.91 -13.26 11.67
N TYR A 101 -3.52 -12.09 11.15
CA TYR A 101 -3.89 -10.78 11.67
C TYR A 101 -3.86 -9.71 10.58
N LEU A 102 -4.48 -8.57 10.85
CA LEU A 102 -4.40 -7.37 10.02
C LEU A 102 -3.34 -6.43 10.58
N GLU A 103 -2.62 -5.76 9.70
CA GLU A 103 -1.54 -4.88 10.08
C GLU A 103 -1.66 -3.54 9.35
N LEU A 104 -1.71 -2.47 10.14
CA LEU A 104 -1.58 -1.09 9.68
C LEU A 104 -0.09 -0.77 9.55
N TYR A 105 0.31 -0.18 8.44
CA TYR A 105 1.71 0.15 8.17
C TYR A 105 1.83 1.47 7.42
N TRP A 106 2.99 2.12 7.57
CA TRP A 106 3.30 3.39 6.93
C TRP A 106 3.77 3.19 5.49
N THR A 107 3.36 4.08 4.60
CA THR A 107 3.76 4.11 3.18
C THR A 107 4.49 5.41 2.84
N TRP A 108 5.64 5.64 3.46
CA TRP A 108 6.41 6.86 3.21
C TRP A 108 7.18 6.72 1.91
N ALA A 109 7.04 7.72 1.04
CA ALA A 109 7.84 7.83 -0.17
C ALA A 109 8.68 9.10 -0.13
N LEU A 110 9.84 9.07 -0.76
CA LEU A 110 10.77 10.19 -0.87
C LEU A 110 11.19 10.33 -2.32
N ASP A 111 10.86 11.46 -2.95
CA ASP A 111 11.50 11.86 -4.20
C ASP A 111 12.91 12.37 -3.86
N THR A 112 13.93 11.58 -4.17
CA THR A 112 15.31 11.96 -3.81
C THR A 112 15.86 13.11 -4.65
N SER A 113 15.23 13.45 -5.78
CA SER A 113 15.63 14.61 -6.60
C SER A 113 15.17 15.92 -5.98
N SER A 114 13.94 15.95 -5.47
CA SER A 114 13.33 17.16 -4.89
C SER A 114 13.42 17.21 -3.36
N LYS A 115 13.81 16.11 -2.72
CA LYS A 115 13.83 15.91 -1.26
C LYS A 115 12.46 16.08 -0.61
N VAL A 116 11.40 15.77 -1.35
CA VAL A 116 10.02 15.87 -0.89
C VAL A 116 9.52 14.50 -0.46
N TYR A 117 8.98 14.45 0.76
CA TYR A 117 8.27 13.28 1.26
C TYR A 117 6.80 13.30 0.85
N SER A 118 6.25 12.14 0.53
CA SER A 118 4.83 11.92 0.23
C SER A 118 4.28 10.74 1.06
N GLY A 119 2.95 10.67 1.20
CA GLY A 119 2.29 9.58 1.94
C GLY A 119 2.50 9.58 3.46
N VAL A 120 3.16 10.59 4.04
CA VAL A 120 3.59 10.59 5.45
C VAL A 120 2.47 10.55 6.49
N HIS A 121 1.25 10.88 6.09
CA HIS A 121 0.08 10.91 6.96
C HIS A 121 -0.78 9.65 6.86
N GLY A 122 -0.58 8.84 5.82
CA GLY A 122 -1.43 7.69 5.51
C GLY A 122 -0.90 6.41 6.14
N LEU A 123 -1.84 5.62 6.66
CA LEU A 123 -1.62 4.20 6.95
C LEU A 123 -2.30 3.38 5.87
N ALA A 124 -1.62 2.34 5.41
CA ALA A 124 -2.21 1.29 4.60
C ALA A 124 -2.53 0.07 5.50
N LEU A 125 -3.37 -0.83 5.01
CA LEU A 125 -3.77 -2.05 5.71
C LEU A 125 -3.52 -3.27 4.82
N HIS A 126 -2.97 -4.33 5.39
CA HIS A 126 -2.93 -5.64 4.74
C HIS A 126 -3.23 -6.77 5.72
N GLY A 127 -3.47 -7.96 5.20
CA GLY A 127 -3.49 -9.20 5.97
C GLY A 127 -2.11 -9.82 6.05
N VAL A 128 -1.71 -10.34 7.20
CA VAL A 128 -0.46 -11.07 7.39
C VAL A 128 -0.77 -12.53 7.70
N GLY A 129 -0.27 -13.44 6.87
CA GLY A 129 -0.41 -14.89 7.06
C GLY A 129 0.55 -15.47 8.11
N PRO A 130 0.46 -16.79 8.38
CA PRO A 130 1.37 -17.48 9.29
C PRO A 130 2.82 -17.48 8.77
N VAL A 131 3.75 -17.85 9.65
CA VAL A 131 5.16 -18.06 9.25
C VAL A 131 5.23 -19.29 8.36
N MET A 132 5.90 -19.14 7.21
CA MET A 132 6.10 -20.22 6.25
C MET A 132 7.16 -21.20 6.78
N GLU A 133 6.83 -22.49 6.82
CA GLU A 133 7.78 -23.54 7.20
C GLU A 133 8.76 -23.89 6.06
N VAL A 134 8.34 -23.67 4.81
CA VAL A 134 9.11 -23.94 3.60
C VAL A 134 9.09 -22.74 2.66
N ASP A 135 10.02 -22.69 1.72
CA ASP A 135 10.00 -21.69 0.64
C ASP A 135 8.69 -21.80 -0.15
N CYS A 136 8.09 -20.65 -0.48
CA CYS A 136 6.92 -20.55 -1.35
C CYS A 136 7.26 -19.69 -2.57
N PRO A 137 7.77 -20.30 -3.66
CA PRO A 137 8.17 -19.59 -4.87
C PRO A 137 7.02 -18.80 -5.52
N THR A 138 5.79 -19.30 -5.44
CA THR A 138 4.58 -18.66 -5.99
C THR A 138 4.42 -17.23 -5.50
N TYR A 139 4.73 -16.98 -4.23
CA TYR A 139 4.64 -15.66 -3.60
C TYR A 139 6.02 -15.03 -3.35
N GLY A 140 7.11 -15.66 -3.80
CA GLY A 140 8.48 -15.18 -3.60
C GLY A 140 8.92 -15.13 -2.13
N VAL A 141 8.28 -15.91 -1.24
CA VAL A 141 8.56 -15.91 0.20
C VAL A 141 9.48 -17.08 0.57
N LYS A 142 10.48 -16.82 1.41
CA LYS A 142 11.39 -17.85 1.95
C LYS A 142 10.86 -18.46 3.24
N ALA A 143 11.33 -19.66 3.58
CA ALA A 143 11.08 -20.26 4.89
C ALA A 143 11.44 -19.29 6.03
N GLY A 144 10.57 -19.17 7.03
CA GLY A 144 10.66 -18.17 8.09
C GLY A 144 10.03 -16.80 7.76
N GLY A 145 9.68 -16.55 6.50
CA GLY A 145 8.93 -15.37 6.07
C GLY A 145 7.42 -15.52 6.27
N ARG A 146 6.66 -14.48 5.88
CA ARG A 146 5.19 -14.45 5.91
C ARG A 146 4.65 -13.92 4.59
N ILE A 147 3.50 -14.42 4.16
CA ILE A 147 2.77 -13.84 3.02
C ILE A 147 1.96 -12.64 3.50
N HIS A 148 2.02 -11.54 2.76
CA HIS A 148 1.17 -10.36 2.98
C HIS A 148 0.09 -10.33 1.90
N TRP A 149 -1.17 -10.29 2.33
CA TRP A 149 -2.37 -10.34 1.50
C TRP A 149 -2.98 -8.95 1.38
N SER A 150 -3.28 -8.52 0.15
CA SER A 150 -4.25 -7.44 -0.03
C SER A 150 -5.61 -7.88 0.50
N VAL A 151 -6.39 -6.94 1.05
CA VAL A 151 -7.73 -7.19 1.58
C VAL A 151 -8.82 -6.38 0.85
N SER A 152 -8.47 -5.74 -0.27
CA SER A 152 -9.32 -4.72 -0.91
C SER A 152 -10.68 -5.26 -1.40
N LEU A 153 -10.76 -6.54 -1.79
CA LEU A 153 -11.99 -7.21 -2.24
C LEU A 153 -12.50 -8.28 -1.27
N THR A 154 -11.88 -8.44 -0.11
CA THR A 154 -12.34 -9.41 0.89
C THR A 154 -13.58 -8.87 1.59
N PRO A 155 -14.65 -9.65 1.75
CA PRO A 155 -15.81 -9.25 2.54
C PRO A 155 -15.40 -8.85 3.96
N VAL A 156 -15.82 -7.67 4.43
CA VAL A 156 -15.42 -7.15 5.76
C VAL A 156 -15.76 -8.14 6.88
N ARG A 157 -16.85 -8.89 6.72
CA ARG A 157 -17.34 -9.90 7.67
C ARG A 157 -16.38 -11.07 7.86
N GLU A 158 -15.54 -11.37 6.88
CA GLU A 158 -14.48 -12.38 7.00
C GLU A 158 -13.30 -11.90 7.85
N LEU A 159 -13.15 -10.58 7.98
CA LEU A 159 -12.00 -9.93 8.62
C LEU A 159 -12.29 -9.49 10.07
N LEU A 160 -13.56 -9.42 10.47
CA LEU A 160 -14.00 -8.81 11.74
C LEU A 160 -13.28 -9.33 12.99
N GLU A 161 -13.04 -10.63 13.05
CA GLU A 161 -12.43 -11.27 14.21
C GLU A 161 -10.90 -11.27 14.21
N LEU A 162 -10.28 -10.75 13.14
CA LEU A 162 -8.83 -10.69 13.04
C LEU A 162 -8.26 -9.62 13.98
N PRO A 163 -7.17 -9.94 14.70
CA PRO A 163 -6.42 -8.94 15.44
C PRO A 163 -5.95 -7.82 14.52
N LEU A 164 -5.98 -6.58 15.00
CA LEU A 164 -5.47 -5.41 14.30
C LEU A 164 -4.22 -4.89 15.00
N ARG A 165 -3.11 -4.79 14.27
CA ARG A 165 -1.81 -4.38 14.81
C ARG A 165 -1.26 -3.18 14.04
N LEU A 166 -0.37 -2.42 14.68
CA LEU A 166 0.44 -1.40 14.04
C LEU A 166 1.85 -1.94 13.80
N ARG A 167 2.35 -1.80 12.58
CA ARG A 167 3.77 -1.95 12.27
C ARG A 167 4.46 -0.62 12.53
N GLU A 168 5.25 -0.56 13.60
CA GLU A 168 5.99 0.65 13.94
C GLU A 168 7.20 0.86 13.04
N GLU A 169 7.77 -0.21 12.48
CA GLU A 169 8.85 -0.12 11.49
C GLU A 169 8.30 0.36 10.15
N LEU A 170 8.94 1.37 9.58
CA LEU A 170 8.60 1.90 8.27
C LEU A 170 9.80 1.86 7.33
N THR A 171 9.50 1.63 6.06
CA THR A 171 10.45 1.72 4.95
C THR A 171 10.11 2.95 4.13
N ILE A 172 11.08 3.82 3.90
CA ILE A 172 10.97 4.96 3.00
C ILE A 172 11.41 4.48 1.62
N VAL A 173 10.53 4.58 0.63
CA VAL A 173 10.80 4.15 -0.75
C VAL A 173 11.05 5.33 -1.67
N GLU A 174 11.88 5.14 -2.70
CA GLU A 174 12.10 6.16 -3.73
C GLU A 174 10.81 6.42 -4.54
N ASP A 175 10.41 7.68 -4.65
CA ASP A 175 9.21 8.12 -5.38
C ASP A 175 9.52 8.87 -6.68
N ASP A 176 10.80 9.13 -6.97
CA ASP A 176 11.21 9.65 -8.27
C ASP A 176 11.13 8.53 -9.33
N LEU A 177 10.06 8.57 -10.13
CA LEU A 177 9.84 7.70 -11.29
C LEU A 177 11.00 7.68 -12.30
N ASP A 178 11.88 8.69 -12.28
CA ASP A 178 13.06 8.77 -13.15
C ASP A 178 14.35 8.29 -12.47
N ALA A 179 14.33 7.99 -11.17
CA ALA A 179 15.47 7.36 -10.50
C ALA A 179 15.63 5.91 -10.95
N LYS A 180 16.88 5.43 -10.95
CA LYS A 180 17.18 4.00 -11.16
C LYS A 180 16.51 3.14 -10.09
N GLY A 181 16.65 3.55 -8.83
CA GLY A 181 16.10 2.86 -7.67
C GLY A 181 14.63 3.17 -7.39
N TRP A 182 13.81 3.52 -8.39
CA TRP A 182 12.38 3.79 -8.18
C TRP A 182 11.70 2.61 -7.47
N ARG A 183 10.96 2.91 -6.38
CA ARG A 183 10.35 1.95 -5.43
C ARG A 183 11.32 1.12 -4.58
N GLU A 184 12.63 1.30 -4.73
CA GLU A 184 13.60 0.68 -3.82
C GLU A 184 13.61 1.40 -2.47
N ALA A 185 14.03 0.66 -1.43
CA ALA A 185 14.16 1.21 -0.09
C ALA A 185 15.33 2.20 -0.04
N VAL A 186 15.04 3.44 0.34
CA VAL A 186 16.04 4.50 0.55
C VAL A 186 16.52 4.53 2.00
N ALA A 187 15.61 4.30 2.94
CA ALA A 187 15.89 4.30 4.37
C ALA A 187 14.85 3.49 5.14
N THR A 188 15.16 3.14 6.37
CA THR A 188 14.21 2.58 7.34
C THR A 188 14.12 3.48 8.56
N GLY A 189 12.99 3.40 9.26
CA GLY A 189 12.74 4.16 10.47
C GLY A 189 11.74 3.47 11.39
N ARG A 190 11.44 4.10 12.52
CA ARG A 190 10.41 3.65 13.44
C ARG A 190 9.49 4.81 13.78
N CYS A 191 8.19 4.61 13.59
CA CYS A 191 7.13 5.54 13.97
C CYS A 191 6.04 4.76 14.72
N ALA A 192 6.11 4.82 16.04
CA ALA A 192 5.13 4.20 16.95
C ALA A 192 3.97 5.14 17.29
N GLU A 193 4.11 6.43 16.98
CA GLU A 193 3.10 7.45 17.27
C GLU A 193 2.10 7.52 16.11
N VAL A 194 0.84 7.16 16.38
CA VAL A 194 -0.25 7.21 15.41
C VAL A 194 -1.45 7.91 16.03
N LEU A 195 -2.17 8.70 15.24
CA LEU A 195 -3.40 9.34 15.67
C LEU A 195 -4.60 8.41 15.52
N LEU A 196 -5.59 8.51 16.41
CA LEU A 196 -6.83 7.73 16.30
C LEU A 196 -7.49 7.88 14.92
N GLY A 197 -7.53 9.10 14.39
CA GLY A 197 -8.07 9.37 13.07
C GLY A 197 -7.31 8.65 11.95
N GLN A 198 -5.99 8.51 12.05
CA GLN A 198 -5.18 7.80 11.06
C GLN A 198 -5.45 6.28 11.09
N VAL A 199 -5.63 5.71 12.28
CA VAL A 199 -6.00 4.29 12.45
C VAL A 199 -7.33 4.01 11.77
N ILE A 200 -8.36 4.80 12.07
CA ILE A 200 -9.69 4.64 11.48
C ILE A 200 -9.64 4.87 9.97
N GLN A 201 -8.98 5.94 9.52
CA GLN A 201 -8.85 6.28 8.11
C GLN A 201 -8.14 5.16 7.34
N GLY A 202 -6.99 4.66 7.82
CA GLY A 202 -6.23 3.61 7.14
C GLY A 202 -6.99 2.30 7.01
N VAL A 203 -7.79 1.94 8.03
CA VAL A 203 -8.70 0.79 7.94
C VAL A 203 -9.77 1.02 6.87
N LEU A 204 -10.44 2.17 6.89
CA LEU A 204 -11.54 2.44 5.97
C LEU A 204 -11.07 2.70 4.53
N ASP A 205 -9.89 3.28 4.31
CA ASP A 205 -9.33 3.51 2.97
C ASP A 205 -9.13 2.18 2.24
N GLU A 206 -8.52 1.20 2.90
CA GLU A 206 -8.31 -0.13 2.31
C GLU A 206 -9.65 -0.89 2.18
N LEU A 207 -10.47 -0.88 3.22
CA LEU A 207 -11.75 -1.57 3.21
C LEU A 207 -12.78 -0.90 2.30
N CYS A 208 -12.54 0.29 1.76
CA CYS A 208 -13.48 0.97 0.87
C CYS A 208 -12.83 1.40 -0.46
N PHE A 209 -11.65 0.86 -0.79
CA PHE A 209 -10.91 1.24 -2.00
C PHE A 209 -11.75 1.09 -3.27
N HIS A 210 -12.54 0.00 -3.36
CA HIS A 210 -13.47 -0.28 -4.45
C HIS A 210 -14.91 0.19 -4.18
N GLY A 211 -15.13 1.06 -3.20
CA GLY A 211 -16.45 1.49 -2.75
C GLY A 211 -16.99 0.67 -1.57
N GLY A 212 -18.30 0.76 -1.35
CA GLY A 212 -18.99 0.02 -0.32
C GLY A 212 -19.11 -1.48 -0.63
N PRO A 213 -19.76 -2.26 0.26
CA PRO A 213 -19.89 -3.71 0.11
C PRO A 213 -20.53 -4.14 -1.22
N GLN A 214 -21.52 -3.42 -1.72
CA GLN A 214 -22.21 -3.74 -2.99
C GLN A 214 -21.33 -3.44 -4.21
N GLU A 215 -20.62 -2.32 -4.19
CA GLU A 215 -19.67 -1.96 -5.25
C GLU A 215 -18.54 -3.01 -5.34
N LYS A 216 -18.04 -3.48 -4.19
CA LYS A 216 -17.03 -4.55 -4.14
C LYS A 216 -17.50 -5.86 -4.74
N GLU A 217 -18.72 -6.28 -4.42
CA GLU A 217 -19.30 -7.52 -4.99
C GLU A 217 -19.39 -7.41 -6.52
N THR A 218 -19.85 -6.26 -7.02
CA THR A 218 -19.91 -5.97 -8.45
C THR A 218 -18.53 -6.03 -9.12
N VAL A 219 -17.50 -5.43 -8.51
CA VAL A 219 -16.12 -5.48 -9.01
C VAL A 219 -15.57 -6.92 -8.99
N SER A 220 -15.81 -7.65 -7.90
CA SER A 220 -15.36 -9.04 -7.75
C SER A 220 -15.96 -9.94 -8.82
N ASP A 221 -17.27 -9.83 -9.06
CA ASP A 221 -17.96 -10.63 -10.07
C ASP A 221 -17.52 -10.27 -11.50
N GLY A 222 -17.28 -8.99 -11.77
CA GLY A 222 -16.70 -8.53 -13.03
C GLY A 222 -15.31 -9.14 -13.29
N LEU A 223 -14.44 -9.16 -12.28
CA LEU A 223 -13.11 -9.77 -12.39
C LEU A 223 -13.18 -11.29 -12.59
N LYS A 224 -14.08 -11.98 -11.89
CA LYS A 224 -14.31 -13.43 -12.08
C LYS A 224 -14.81 -13.74 -13.48
N ALA A 225 -15.71 -12.92 -14.03
CA ALA A 225 -16.18 -13.07 -15.40
C ALA A 225 -15.04 -12.89 -16.42
N GLN A 226 -14.20 -11.87 -16.25
CA GLN A 226 -13.01 -11.66 -17.10
C GLN A 226 -12.02 -12.82 -17.02
N LEU A 227 -11.79 -13.36 -15.82
CA LEU A 227 -10.95 -14.53 -15.63
C LEU A 227 -11.50 -15.75 -16.39
N ALA A 228 -12.81 -16.00 -16.31
CA ALA A 228 -13.44 -17.09 -17.05
C ALA A 228 -13.32 -16.93 -18.58
N GLU A 229 -13.45 -15.71 -19.11
CA GLU A 229 -13.22 -15.43 -20.54
C GLU A 229 -11.76 -15.66 -20.95
N LEU A 230 -10.82 -15.31 -20.08
CA LEU A 230 -9.39 -15.54 -20.30
C LEU A 230 -9.07 -17.04 -20.33
N GLU A 231 -9.61 -17.81 -19.39
CA GLU A 231 -9.40 -19.28 -19.29
C GLU A 231 -9.97 -20.03 -20.50
N VAL A 232 -11.09 -19.58 -21.06
CA VAL A 232 -11.71 -20.15 -22.27
C VAL A 232 -11.09 -19.59 -23.55
N GLY A 233 -10.17 -18.63 -23.45
CA GLY A 233 -9.43 -18.05 -24.58
C GLY A 233 -10.26 -17.14 -25.48
N THR A 234 -11.40 -16.63 -24.99
CA THR A 234 -12.28 -15.71 -25.75
C THR A 234 -11.89 -14.25 -25.57
N MET A 235 -11.11 -13.94 -24.53
CA MET A 235 -10.62 -12.59 -24.26
C MET A 235 -9.49 -12.22 -25.23
N LYS A 236 -9.61 -11.09 -25.92
CA LYS A 236 -8.50 -10.53 -26.71
C LYS A 236 -7.43 -10.00 -25.76
N THR A 237 -6.25 -10.60 -25.78
CA THR A 237 -5.08 -10.13 -25.03
C THR A 237 -4.10 -9.43 -25.95
N THR A 238 -3.25 -8.58 -25.38
CA THR A 238 -2.12 -7.95 -26.07
C THR A 238 -0.88 -8.20 -25.23
N PRO A 239 0.24 -8.62 -25.83
CA PRO A 239 1.49 -8.76 -25.09
C PRO A 239 1.86 -7.44 -24.39
N ALA A 240 2.30 -7.53 -23.14
CA ALA A 240 2.64 -6.36 -22.35
C ALA A 240 3.76 -5.54 -23.03
N ASP A 241 4.76 -6.21 -23.60
CA ASP A 241 5.85 -5.56 -24.34
C ASP A 241 5.32 -4.68 -25.48
N ASP A 242 4.35 -5.17 -26.26
CA ASP A 242 3.80 -4.42 -27.40
C ASP A 242 3.07 -3.14 -26.92
N LEU A 243 2.35 -3.24 -25.80
CA LEU A 243 1.67 -2.10 -25.19
C LEU A 243 2.68 -1.05 -24.68
N PHE A 244 3.73 -1.47 -23.98
CA PHE A 244 4.75 -0.55 -23.46
C PHE A 244 5.58 0.08 -24.59
N GLU A 245 5.92 -0.70 -25.63
CA GLU A 245 6.61 -0.17 -26.82
C GLU A 245 5.78 0.93 -27.51
N GLU A 246 4.45 0.80 -27.57
CA GLU A 246 3.56 1.85 -28.10
C GLU A 246 3.62 3.12 -27.23
N LEU A 247 3.54 2.97 -25.91
CA LEU A 247 3.58 4.09 -24.96
C LEU A 247 4.93 4.81 -24.95
N ASP A 248 6.04 4.09 -25.11
CA ASP A 248 7.40 4.62 -25.07
C ASP A 248 7.86 5.21 -26.42
N ARG A 249 7.11 4.94 -27.50
CA ARG A 249 7.47 5.35 -28.86
C ARG A 249 7.82 6.83 -29.00
N PRO A 250 7.08 7.80 -28.41
CA PRO A 250 7.43 9.20 -28.51
C PRO A 250 8.81 9.51 -27.88
N GLY A 251 9.14 8.88 -26.75
CA GLY A 251 10.44 9.00 -26.10
C GLY A 251 11.57 8.50 -26.99
N PHE A 252 11.39 7.35 -27.64
CA PHE A 252 12.35 6.81 -28.58
C PHE A 252 12.56 7.74 -29.79
N VAL A 253 11.49 8.23 -30.40
CA VAL A 253 11.56 9.18 -31.53
C VAL A 253 12.24 10.49 -31.12
N ALA A 254 11.98 10.96 -29.91
CA ALA A 254 12.50 12.23 -29.42
C ALA A 254 13.99 12.17 -29.08
N LEU A 255 14.46 11.10 -28.44
CA LEU A 255 15.81 11.06 -27.86
C LEU A 255 16.83 10.22 -28.64
N PHE A 256 16.40 9.30 -29.51
CA PHE A 256 17.30 8.38 -30.22
C PHE A 256 17.39 8.73 -31.72
N GLU A 257 18.57 8.55 -32.30
CA GLU A 257 18.80 8.61 -33.76
C GLU A 257 18.50 7.26 -34.41
N SER A 258 18.86 6.16 -33.74
CA SER A 258 18.65 4.79 -34.23
C SER A 258 18.67 3.79 -33.08
N LEU A 259 17.90 2.71 -33.19
CA LEU A 259 17.96 1.57 -32.27
C LEU A 259 18.76 0.40 -32.83
N GLY A 260 19.29 0.50 -34.06
CA GLY A 260 20.17 -0.52 -34.64
C GLY A 260 19.56 -1.93 -34.75
N GLY A 261 18.23 -2.01 -34.87
CA GLY A 261 17.48 -3.28 -34.90
C GLY A 261 17.24 -3.91 -33.52
N ILE A 262 17.64 -3.26 -32.43
CA ILE A 262 17.34 -3.67 -31.06
C ILE A 262 15.89 -3.31 -30.73
N ARG A 263 15.19 -4.21 -30.02
CA ARG A 263 13.80 -3.99 -29.61
C ARG A 263 13.71 -2.82 -28.62
N PRO A 264 12.70 -1.93 -28.74
CA PRO A 264 12.56 -0.82 -27.80
C PRO A 264 12.44 -1.28 -26.34
N ALA A 265 11.76 -2.40 -26.06
CA ALA A 265 11.69 -2.98 -24.72
C ALA A 265 13.07 -3.33 -24.13
N GLU A 266 14.00 -3.83 -24.94
CA GLU A 266 15.38 -4.13 -24.51
C GLU A 266 16.17 -2.86 -24.20
N VAL A 267 16.04 -1.84 -25.06
CA VAL A 267 16.67 -0.54 -24.84
C VAL A 267 16.11 0.15 -23.59
N ASN A 268 14.78 0.06 -23.34
CA ASN A 268 14.18 0.63 -22.14
C ASN A 268 14.70 -0.07 -20.88
N ARG A 269 14.78 -1.41 -20.87
CA ARG A 269 15.38 -2.16 -19.74
C ARG A 269 16.82 -1.73 -19.47
N ALA A 270 17.65 -1.59 -20.51
CA ALA A 270 19.02 -1.10 -20.35
C ALA A 270 19.05 0.33 -19.82
N MET A 271 18.22 1.24 -20.38
CA MET A 271 18.10 2.62 -19.92
C MET A 271 17.69 2.72 -18.43
N ARG A 272 16.82 1.82 -17.96
CA ARG A 272 16.42 1.73 -16.55
C ARG A 272 17.54 1.25 -15.63
N ALA A 273 18.52 0.50 -16.14
CA ALA A 273 19.64 -0.02 -15.36
C ALA A 273 20.82 0.97 -15.20
N ILE A 274 20.89 2.02 -16.04
CA ILE A 274 21.94 3.06 -16.00
C ILE A 274 21.88 3.82 -14.68
N GLU A 275 23.03 4.02 -14.03
CA GLU A 275 23.12 4.79 -12.78
C GLU A 275 22.61 6.23 -12.97
N ASP A 276 22.10 6.83 -11.89
CA ASP A 276 21.44 8.13 -11.97
C ASP A 276 22.35 9.26 -12.47
N ASP A 277 23.63 9.20 -12.10
CA ASP A 277 24.68 10.18 -12.43
C ASP A 277 25.54 9.77 -13.63
N GLU A 278 25.39 8.54 -14.14
CA GLU A 278 26.14 8.03 -15.27
C GLU A 278 25.63 8.63 -16.60
N PRO A 279 26.53 9.09 -17.50
CA PRO A 279 26.13 9.60 -18.80
C PRO A 279 25.55 8.47 -19.68
N VAL A 280 24.35 8.70 -20.21
CA VAL A 280 23.57 7.68 -20.93
C VAL A 280 24.23 7.19 -22.22
N GLY A 281 24.93 8.06 -22.96
CA GLY A 281 25.50 7.75 -24.27
C GLY A 281 26.55 6.65 -24.17
N PRO A 282 27.64 6.85 -23.40
CA PRO A 282 28.62 5.80 -23.15
C PRO A 282 28.04 4.51 -22.59
N ALA A 283 27.06 4.60 -21.67
CA ALA A 283 26.43 3.44 -21.06
C ALA A 283 25.68 2.58 -22.10
N LEU A 284 24.88 3.20 -22.97
CA LEU A 284 24.16 2.49 -24.04
C LEU A 284 25.07 2.03 -25.17
N ASP A 285 26.11 2.81 -25.51
CA ASP A 285 27.12 2.38 -26.48
C ASP A 285 27.81 1.09 -25.99
N CYS A 286 28.15 1.02 -24.69
CA CYS A 286 28.73 -0.17 -24.07
C CYS A 286 27.76 -1.35 -24.03
N ALA A 287 26.48 -1.10 -23.70
CA ALA A 287 25.48 -2.16 -23.57
C ALA A 287 25.10 -2.80 -24.91
N PHE A 288 25.22 -2.06 -26.02
CA PHE A 288 24.73 -2.48 -27.34
C PHE A 288 25.80 -2.43 -28.44
N ASP A 289 27.08 -2.39 -28.09
CA ASP A 289 28.20 -2.28 -29.04
C ASP A 289 28.04 -1.14 -30.06
N GLY A 290 27.52 0.01 -29.60
CA GLY A 290 27.25 1.19 -30.43
C GLY A 290 26.09 1.07 -31.43
N LYS A 291 25.29 -0.01 -31.38
CA LYS A 291 24.13 -0.19 -32.29
C LYS A 291 22.99 0.79 -31.97
N VAL A 292 22.80 1.11 -30.69
CA VAL A 292 21.80 2.06 -30.21
C VAL A 292 22.44 3.44 -30.13
N VAL A 293 21.92 4.39 -30.92
CA VAL A 293 22.49 5.74 -31.05
C VAL A 293 21.53 6.76 -30.44
N VAL A 294 21.95 7.36 -29.33
CA VAL A 294 21.27 8.51 -28.71
C VAL A 294 21.65 9.80 -29.45
N LYS A 295 20.68 10.72 -29.67
CA LYS A 295 20.95 12.01 -30.31
C LYS A 295 22.02 12.79 -29.56
N MET A 296 22.91 13.44 -30.31
CA MET A 296 24.10 14.10 -29.75
C MET A 296 23.80 15.02 -28.55
N GLN A 297 22.72 15.81 -28.59
CA GLN A 297 22.36 16.72 -27.49
C GLN A 297 21.95 16.05 -26.16
N PHE A 298 21.68 14.74 -26.18
CA PHE A 298 21.26 13.98 -25.00
C PHE A 298 22.33 12.98 -24.52
N ARG A 299 23.39 12.73 -25.29
CA ARG A 299 24.40 11.69 -24.98
C ARG A 299 25.13 11.90 -23.66
N SER A 300 25.36 13.14 -23.25
CA SER A 300 26.01 13.48 -21.99
C SER A 300 25.07 13.64 -20.80
N ARG A 301 23.76 13.44 -21.00
CA ARG A 301 22.77 13.58 -19.92
C ARG A 301 22.95 12.43 -18.92
N PRO A 302 22.93 12.73 -17.60
CA PRO A 302 22.87 11.69 -16.57
C PRO A 302 21.65 10.79 -16.75
N GLY A 303 21.75 9.52 -16.35
CA GLY A 303 20.69 8.52 -16.51
C GLY A 303 19.33 8.99 -16.00
N ARG A 304 19.29 9.62 -14.82
CA ARG A 304 18.05 10.15 -14.24
C ARG A 304 17.44 11.28 -15.09
N GLU A 305 18.26 12.24 -15.51
CA GLU A 305 17.80 13.35 -16.36
C GLU A 305 17.32 12.83 -17.73
N PHE A 306 18.02 11.85 -18.29
CA PHE A 306 17.65 11.23 -19.56
C PHE A 306 16.29 10.53 -19.47
N ARG A 307 16.05 9.72 -18.42
CA ARG A 307 14.74 9.07 -18.17
C ARG A 307 13.61 10.10 -18.04
N LYS A 308 13.86 11.20 -17.33
CA LYS A 308 12.92 12.31 -17.21
C LYS A 308 12.55 12.94 -18.55
N LEU A 309 13.55 13.22 -19.40
CA LEU A 309 13.35 13.75 -20.74
C LEU A 309 12.61 12.74 -21.65
N PHE A 310 12.96 11.46 -21.55
CA PHE A 310 12.32 10.38 -22.29
C PHE A 310 10.83 10.31 -21.98
N ARG A 311 10.46 10.29 -20.70
CA ARG A 311 9.07 10.28 -20.26
C ARG A 311 8.33 11.56 -20.63
N ALA A 312 8.97 12.72 -20.53
CA ALA A 312 8.37 14.00 -20.89
C ALA A 312 8.00 14.10 -22.37
N ALA A 313 8.72 13.40 -23.26
CA ALA A 313 8.39 13.35 -24.68
C ALA A 313 7.14 12.51 -25.01
N GLY A 314 6.71 11.62 -24.09
CA GLY A 314 5.49 10.82 -24.22
C GLY A 314 4.23 11.42 -23.61
N ARG A 315 4.32 12.63 -23.03
CA ARG A 315 3.20 13.40 -22.49
C ARG A 315 2.86 14.56 -23.40
#